data_AF-A0A1V1UJE8-F1
#
_entry.id   AF-A0A1V1UJE8-F1
#
_cell.length_a   1.000
_cell.length_b   1.000
_cell.length_c   1.000
_cell.angle_alpha   90.00
_cell.angle_beta   90.00
_cell.angle_gamma   90.00
#
_symmetry.space_group_name_H-M   'P 1'
#
loop_
_entity.id
_entity.type
_entity.pdbx_description
1 polymer ?
#
loop_
_entity_poly.entity_id
_entity_poly.type
_entity_poly.pdbx_seq_one_letter_code
_entity_poly.pdbx_strand_id
1 'polypeptide(L)'
;MSDEPREHRLKRLAMRSMRRGIKEMDIILSRYAETRLAAMDDDSLGTYESLLSENDQDLYQWVTGQVAPPSRFADLISDISGVACSGK
;
A
#
# COMPACT_ATOMS: atom_id res chain seq x y z
N MET A 1 16.68 19.34 11.90
CA MET A 1 16.59 18.20 10.95
C MET A 1 15.78 17.15 11.67
N SER A 2 14.49 17.06 11.37
CA SER A 2 13.63 16.09 12.03
C SER A 2 13.89 14.72 11.43
N ASP A 3 14.84 14.00 12.02
CA ASP A 3 14.98 12.56 11.86
C ASP A 3 13.73 11.95 12.51
N GLU A 4 12.62 11.89 11.77
CA GLU A 4 11.51 11.04 12.19
C GLU A 4 12.02 9.60 12.05
N PRO A 5 12.15 8.84 13.15
CA PRO A 5 12.68 7.49 13.06
C PRO A 5 11.82 6.69 12.10
N ARG A 6 12.45 5.91 11.23
CA ARG A 6 11.79 5.08 10.21
C ARG A 6 10.58 4.31 10.78
N GLU A 7 10.69 3.84 12.01
CA GLU A 7 9.62 3.18 12.77
C GLU A 7 8.33 4.02 12.90
N HIS A 8 8.44 5.34 13.12
CA HIS A 8 7.28 6.23 13.16
C HIS A 8 6.61 6.37 11.79
N ARG A 9 7.39 6.49 10.71
CA ARG A 9 6.87 6.54 9.34
C ARG A 9 6.15 5.24 8.98
N LEU A 10 6.76 4.09 9.30
CA LEU A 10 6.15 2.77 9.09
C LEU A 10 4.84 2.64 9.86
N LYS A 11 4.83 3.02 11.15
CA LYS A 11 3.62 2.97 11.99
C LYS A 11 2.51 3.85 11.42
N ARG A 12 2.83 5.06 10.95
CA ARG A 12 1.88 5.97 10.30
C ARG A 12 1.27 5.37 9.04
N LEU A 13 2.10 4.78 8.18
CA LEU A 13 1.67 4.16 6.93
C LEU A 13 0.84 2.88 7.18
N ALA A 14 1.23 2.05 8.15
CA ALA A 14 0.45 0.89 8.57
C ALA A 14 -0.93 1.32 9.08
N MET A 15 -1.01 2.33 9.95
CA MET A 15 -2.29 2.85 10.44
C MET A 15 -3.19 3.40 9.32
N ARG A 16 -2.61 4.07 8.31
CA ARG A 16 -3.38 4.53 7.13
C ARG A 16 -3.88 3.37 6.28
N SER A 17 -3.13 2.27 6.24
CA SER A 17 -3.49 1.07 5.48
C SER A 17 -4.69 0.32 6.08
N MET A 18 -4.87 0.41 7.40
CA MET A 18 -5.99 -0.19 8.15
C MET A 18 -7.25 0.69 8.24
N ARG A 19 -7.22 1.92 7.72
CA ARG A 19 -8.32 2.89 7.85
C ARG A 19 -8.90 3.24 6.49
N ARG A 20 -9.35 2.21 5.77
CA ARG A 20 -9.92 2.36 4.42
C ARG A 20 -11.43 2.47 4.44
N GLY A 21 -11.97 3.13 3.41
CA GLY A 21 -13.40 3.32 3.22
C GLY A 21 -14.17 2.04 2.88
N ILE A 22 -13.48 1.01 2.36
CA ILE A 22 -14.05 -0.31 2.07
C ILE A 22 -13.25 -1.44 2.73
N LYS A 23 -13.96 -2.45 3.21
CA LYS A 23 -13.40 -3.57 3.99
C LYS A 23 -12.40 -4.40 3.19
N GLU A 24 -12.65 -4.61 1.90
CA GLU A 24 -11.76 -5.36 1.03
C GLU A 24 -10.38 -4.69 0.93
N MET A 25 -10.34 -3.36 0.79
CA MET A 25 -9.08 -2.61 0.72
C MET A 25 -8.35 -2.56 2.04
N ASP A 26 -9.08 -2.49 3.16
CA ASP A 26 -8.50 -2.64 4.49
C ASP A 26 -7.75 -3.98 4.62
N ILE A 27 -8.37 -5.09 4.22
CA ILE A 27 -7.75 -6.42 4.31
C ILE A 27 -6.53 -6.52 3.40
N ILE A 28 -6.64 -6.06 2.15
CA ILE A 28 -5.57 -6.12 1.15
C ILE A 28 -4.34 -5.31 1.62
N LEU A 29 -4.56 -4.05 1.99
CA LEU A 29 -3.47 -3.15 2.33
C LEU A 29 -2.87 -3.45 3.70
N SER A 30 -3.66 -3.92 4.67
CA SER A 30 -3.14 -4.34 5.98
C SER A 30 -2.18 -5.50 5.83
N ARG A 31 -2.56 -6.57 5.10
CA ARG A 31 -1.67 -7.71 4.84
C ARG A 31 -0.39 -7.31 4.11
N TYR A 32 -0.54 -6.42 3.12
CA TYR A 32 0.59 -5.88 2.38
C TYR A 32 1.55 -5.11 3.28
N ALA A 33 1.01 -4.21 4.11
CA ALA A 33 1.78 -3.40 5.02
C ALA A 33 2.53 -4.27 6.06
N GLU A 34 1.89 -5.28 6.63
CA GLU A 34 2.54 -6.19 7.56
C GLU A 34 3.69 -6.99 6.92
N THR A 35 3.57 -7.33 5.64
CA THR A 35 4.54 -8.18 4.94
C THR A 35 5.70 -7.39 4.31
N ARG A 36 5.41 -6.25 3.69
CA ARG A 36 6.35 -5.52 2.83
C ARG A 36 6.87 -4.22 3.44
N LEU A 37 6.08 -3.54 4.28
CA LEU A 37 6.40 -2.18 4.72
C LEU A 37 7.73 -2.11 5.48
N ALA A 38 8.05 -3.12 6.29
CA ALA A 38 9.33 -3.19 7.01
C ALA A 38 10.55 -3.30 6.08
N ALA A 39 10.39 -3.96 4.92
CA ALA A 39 11.44 -4.23 3.95
C ALA A 39 11.57 -3.16 2.85
N MET A 40 10.62 -2.22 2.74
CA MET A 40 10.64 -1.14 1.75
C MET A 40 11.72 -0.11 2.02
N ASP A 41 12.34 0.43 0.97
CA ASP A 41 13.22 1.59 1.08
C ASP A 41 12.43 2.90 1.16
N ASP A 42 13.09 4.03 1.46
CA ASP A 42 12.46 5.33 1.64
C ASP A 42 11.71 5.81 0.39
N ASP A 43 12.27 5.52 -0.79
CA ASP A 43 11.65 5.81 -2.09
C ASP A 43 10.34 5.02 -2.30
N SER A 44 10.37 3.71 -1.99
CA SER A 44 9.18 2.85 -2.05
C SER A 44 8.13 3.27 -1.03
N LEU A 45 8.55 3.68 0.18
CA LEU A 45 7.64 4.24 1.19
C LEU A 45 7.02 5.56 0.72
N GLY A 46 7.73 6.38 -0.06
CA GLY A 46 7.19 7.61 -0.67
C GLY A 46 6.12 7.32 -1.72
N THR A 47 6.37 6.31 -2.56
CA THR A 47 5.40 5.86 -3.56
C THR A 47 4.17 5.24 -2.89
N TYR A 48 4.38 4.42 -1.85
CA TYR A 48 3.30 3.86 -1.05
C TYR A 48 2.47 4.94 -0.37
N GLU A 49 3.10 5.94 0.26
CA GLU A 49 2.38 7.06 0.87
C GLU A 49 1.50 7.81 -0.14
N SER A 50 2.02 8.03 -1.36
CA SER A 50 1.26 8.64 -2.45
C SER A 50 0.09 7.76 -2.89
N LEU A 51 0.30 6.45 -2.99
CA LEU A 51 -0.75 5.46 -3.28
C LEU A 51 -1.86 5.52 -2.22
N LEU A 52 -1.50 5.64 -0.93
CA LEU A 52 -2.49 5.71 0.16
C LEU A 52 -3.38 6.95 0.11
N SER A 53 -2.99 7.98 -0.65
CA SER A 53 -3.77 9.19 -0.87
C SER A 53 -4.80 9.07 -1.99
N GLU A 54 -4.76 7.99 -2.78
CA GLU A 54 -5.73 7.70 -3.84
C GLU A 54 -7.04 7.15 -3.25
N ASN A 55 -8.11 7.16 -4.05
CA ASN A 55 -9.42 6.67 -3.61
C ASN A 55 -9.42 5.15 -3.46
N ASP A 56 -10.07 4.63 -2.42
CA ASP A 56 -10.16 3.19 -2.16
C ASP A 56 -10.81 2.40 -3.31
N GLN A 57 -11.78 3.01 -4.02
CA GLN A 57 -12.41 2.40 -5.17
C GLN A 57 -11.44 2.26 -6.35
N ASP A 58 -10.66 3.31 -6.66
CA ASP A 58 -9.64 3.26 -7.72
C ASP A 58 -8.55 2.23 -7.38
N LEU A 59 -8.08 2.23 -6.12
CA LEU A 59 -7.10 1.26 -5.64
C LEU A 59 -7.61 -0.17 -5.80
N TYR A 60 -8.87 -0.42 -5.44
CA TYR A 60 -9.49 -1.73 -5.61
C TYR A 60 -9.57 -2.13 -7.08
N GLN A 61 -9.96 -1.21 -7.97
CA GLN A 61 -9.99 -1.46 -9.42
C GLN A 61 -8.61 -1.77 -9.99
N TRP A 62 -7.54 -1.15 -9.48
CA TRP A 62 -6.17 -1.43 -9.91
C TRP A 62 -5.68 -2.78 -9.40
N VAL A 63 -5.88 -3.08 -8.12
CA VAL A 63 -5.46 -4.36 -7.51
C VAL A 63 -6.19 -5.55 -8.12
N THR A 64 -7.47 -5.38 -8.45
CA THR A 64 -8.27 -6.42 -9.13
C THR A 64 -8.05 -6.48 -10.65
N GLY A 65 -7.26 -5.57 -11.22
CA GLY A 65 -6.97 -5.51 -12.65
C GLY A 65 -8.14 -5.04 -13.52
N GLN A 66 -9.18 -4.44 -12.93
CA GLN A 66 -10.29 -3.84 -13.66
C GLN A 66 -9.89 -2.59 -14.43
N VAL A 67 -8.94 -1.82 -13.88
CA VAL A 67 -8.38 -0.60 -14.49
C VAL A 67 -6.86 -0.64 -14.41
N ALA A 68 -6.18 -0.14 -15.45
CA ALA A 68 -4.74 -0.02 -15.43
C ALA A 68 -4.31 1.08 -14.43
N PRO A 69 -3.43 0.79 -13.46
CA PRO A 69 -2.89 1.82 -12.58
C PRO A 69 -1.99 2.80 -13.37
N PRO A 70 -1.82 4.03 -12.86
CA PRO A 70 -0.79 4.94 -13.35
C PRO A 70 0.59 4.28 -13.32
N SER A 71 1.46 4.59 -14.29
CA SER A 71 2.78 3.97 -14.42
C SER A 71 3.65 4.05 -13.15
N ARG A 72 3.48 5.11 -12.36
CA ARG A 72 4.17 5.29 -11.06
C ARG A 72 3.77 4.27 -9.99
N PHE A 73 2.58 3.68 -10.11
CA PHE A 73 2.03 2.71 -9.16
C PHE A 73 1.96 1.30 -9.73
N ALA A 74 2.25 1.10 -11.01
CA ALA A 74 2.10 -0.18 -11.68
C ALA A 74 2.88 -1.31 -10.99
N ASP A 75 4.14 -1.06 -10.66
CA ASP A 75 5.01 -2.03 -9.99
C ASP A 75 4.50 -2.36 -8.57
N LEU A 76 4.11 -1.32 -7.83
CA LEU A 76 3.58 -1.44 -6.48
C LEU A 76 2.24 -2.19 -6.44
N ILE A 77 1.32 -1.90 -7.36
CA ILE A 77 0.03 -2.59 -7.48
C ILE A 77 0.25 -4.06 -7.88
N SER A 78 1.22 -4.34 -8.75
CA SER A 78 1.59 -5.71 -9.10
C SER A 78 2.10 -6.47 -7.87
N ASP A 79 2.92 -5.84 -7.01
CA ASP A 79 3.38 -6.46 -5.78
C ASP A 79 2.24 -6.64 -4.75
N ILE A 80 1.36 -5.63 -4.60
CA ILE A 80 0.19 -5.69 -3.71
C ILE A 80 -0.74 -6.83 -4.10
N SER A 81 -1.11 -6.91 -5.38
CA SER A 81 -1.98 -7.98 -5.89
C SER A 81 -1.32 -9.36 -5.72
N GLY A 82 0.00 -9.46 -5.94
CA GLY A 82 0.77 -10.67 -5.68
C GLY A 82 0.71 -11.12 -4.22
N VAL A 83 0.96 -10.21 -3.26
CA VAL A 83 0.92 -10.53 -1.82
C VAL A 83 -0.50 -10.83 -1.34
N ALA A 84 -1.50 -10.08 -1.80
CA ALA A 84 -2.89 -10.25 -1.40
C ALA A 84 -3.50 -11.57 -1.90
N CYS A 85 -3.14 -12.01 -3.11
CA CYS A 85 -3.57 -13.28 -3.70
C CYS A 85 -2.72 -14.47 -3.26
N SER A 86 -1.50 -14.25 -2.73
CA SER A 86 -0.67 -15.33 -2.16
C SER A 86 -1.18 -15.72 -0.78
N GLY A 87 -2.36 -16.35 -0.75
CA GLY A 87 -2.85 -17.07 0.40
C GLY A 87 -2.10 -18.40 0.52
N LYS A 88 -1.05 -18.43 1.34
CA LYS A 88 -0.47 -19.67 1.85
C LYS A 88 -0.30 -19.60 3.35
#